data_AF-A0A1E4ZL16-F1
#
_entry.id   AF-A0A1E4ZL16-F1
#
_cell.length_a   1.000
_cell.length_b   1.000
_cell.length_c   1.000
_cell.angle_alpha   90.00
_cell.angle_beta   90.00
_cell.angle_gamma   90.00
#
_symmetry.space_group_name_H-M   'P 1'
#
loop_
_entity.id
_entity.type
_entity.pdbx_description
1 polymer ?
#
loop_
_entity_poly.entity_id
_entity_poly.type
_entity_poly.pdbx_seq_one_letter_code
_entity_poly.pdbx_strand_id
1 'polypeptide(L)' 'MKKTGVLDELVDRLSHVLPPAAVDLKSDFEKNARGAVQAALTKMDLVTREEFDIQVALLERTREKLDRLEKLLEEKTAAE' A
#
# COMPACT_ATOMS: atom_id res chain seq x y z
N MET A 1 12.84 20.16 4.98
CA MET A 1 12.78 18.78 5.54
C MET A 1 12.77 17.82 4.36
N LYS A 2 13.74 16.91 4.25
CA LYS A 2 13.81 15.95 3.11
C LYS A 2 12.56 15.06 3.16
N LYS A 3 11.83 14.93 2.05
CA LYS A 3 10.80 13.88 1.90
C LYS A 3 11.54 12.55 1.91
N THR A 4 11.66 11.90 3.07
CA THR A 4 12.15 10.53 3.17
C THR A 4 11.13 9.61 2.51
N GLY A 5 11.57 8.72 1.63
CA GLY A 5 10.68 7.72 1.03
C GLY A 5 10.23 6.69 2.08
N VAL A 6 9.12 6.02 1.84
CA VAL A 6 8.62 4.92 2.72
C VAL A 6 9.70 3.84 2.94
N LEU A 7 10.52 3.58 1.92
CA LEU A 7 11.68 2.70 2.01
C LEU A 7 12.74 3.21 2.98
N ASP A 8 13.03 4.52 2.94
CA ASP A 8 14.04 5.13 3.81
C ASP A 8 13.58 5.09 5.28
N GLU A 9 12.29 5.32 5.53
CA GLU A 9 11.71 5.18 6.88
C GLU A 9 11.77 3.73 7.39
N LEU A 10 11.54 2.75 6.52
CA LEU A 10 11.65 1.34 6.89
C LEU A 10 13.11 0.96 7.24
N VAL A 11 14.07 1.41 6.43
CA VAL A 11 15.50 1.18 6.64
C VAL A 11 15.98 1.86 7.91
N ASP A 12 15.51 3.09 8.18
CA ASP A 12 15.83 3.82 9.40
C ASP A 12 15.31 3.08 10.64
N ARG A 13 14.05 2.60 10.62
CA ARG A 13 13.49 1.78 11.70
C ARG A 13 14.28 0.49 11.93
N LEU A 14 14.71 -0.19 10.86
CA LEU A 14 15.55 -1.39 10.98
C LEU A 14 16.91 -1.05 11.61
N SER A 15 17.48 0.10 11.28
CA SER A 15 18.78 0.55 11.77
C SER A 15 18.75 0.93 13.26
N HIS A 16 17.58 1.35 13.78
CA HIS A 16 17.37 1.60 15.21
C HIS A 16 17.34 0.34 16.09
N VAL A 17 17.24 -0.85 15.50
CA VAL A 17 17.30 -2.14 16.21
C VAL A 17 18.76 -2.60 16.41
N LEU A 18 19.72 -1.94 15.78
CA LEU A 18 21.14 -2.29 15.92
C LEU A 18 21.68 -1.92 17.31
N PRO A 19 22.48 -2.81 17.94
CA PRO A 19 23.13 -2.51 19.20
C PRO A 19 24.21 -1.42 19.04
N PRO A 20 24.47 -0.59 20.07
CA PRO A 20 25.42 0.52 20.01
C PRO A 20 26.85 0.13 19.61
N ALA A 21 27.25 -1.12 19.88
CA ALA A 21 28.58 -1.63 19.52
C ALA A 21 28.78 -1.86 18.00
N ALA A 22 27.71 -1.78 17.20
CA ALA A 22 27.71 -2.04 15.76
C ALA A 22 27.53 -0.76 14.92
N VAL A 23 27.65 0.43 15.51
CA VAL A 23 27.43 1.72 14.82
C VAL A 23 28.38 1.93 13.64
N ASP A 24 29.62 1.43 13.73
CA ASP A 24 30.58 1.51 12.61
C ASP A 24 30.18 0.62 11.41
N LEU A 25 29.30 -0.38 11.63
CA LEU A 25 28.73 -1.24 10.59
C LEU A 25 27.38 -0.71 10.07
N LYS A 26 26.88 0.43 10.59
CA LYS A 26 25.56 0.97 10.27
C LYS A 26 25.36 1.20 8.77
N SER A 27 26.37 1.74 8.09
CA SER A 27 26.31 2.01 6.64
C SER A 27 26.13 0.72 5.82
N ASP A 28 26.88 -0.32 6.16
CA ASP A 28 26.77 -1.62 5.48
C ASP A 28 25.45 -2.32 5.80
N PHE A 29 24.98 -2.19 7.04
CA PHE A 29 23.66 -2.67 7.43
C PHE A 29 22.54 -1.96 6.68
N GLU A 30 22.55 -0.62 6.59
CA GLU A 30 21.55 0.16 5.85
C GLU A 30 21.47 -0.27 4.39
N LYS A 31 22.63 -0.50 3.75
CA LYS A 31 22.69 -0.98 2.36
C LYS A 31 22.08 -2.37 2.21
N ASN A 32 22.42 -3.30 3.10
CA ASN A 32 21.88 -4.66 3.08
C ASN A 32 20.38 -4.69 3.43
N ALA A 33 19.95 -3.89 4.40
CA ALA A 33 18.55 -3.73 4.79
C ALA A 33 17.72 -3.17 3.64
N ARG A 34 18.20 -2.14 2.94
CA ARG A 34 17.54 -1.59 1.74
C ARG A 34 17.35 -2.66 0.67
N GLY A 35 18.41 -3.44 0.38
CA GLY A 35 18.34 -4.54 -0.58
C GLY A 35 17.33 -5.62 -0.17
N ALA A 36 17.32 -6.01 1.11
CA ALA A 36 16.39 -7.00 1.65
C ALA A 36 14.93 -6.53 1.61
N VAL A 37 14.66 -5.27 1.98
CA VAL A 37 13.31 -4.67 1.92
C VAL A 37 12.83 -4.58 0.48
N GLN A 38 13.70 -4.15 -0.45
CA GLN A 38 13.34 -4.05 -1.86
C GLN A 38 13.03 -5.44 -2.45
N ALA A 39 13.85 -6.45 -2.15
CA ALA A 39 13.61 -7.83 -2.57
C ALA A 39 12.33 -8.42 -1.96
N ALA A 40 12.02 -8.08 -0.70
CA ALA A 40 10.78 -8.51 -0.04
C ALA A 40 9.55 -7.89 -0.71
N LEU A 41 9.57 -6.60 -1.01
CA LEU A 41 8.48 -5.91 -1.71
C LEU A 41 8.26 -6.44 -3.12
N THR A 42 9.33 -6.79 -3.85
CA THR A 42 9.19 -7.44 -5.18
C THR A 42 8.58 -8.83 -5.10
N LYS A 43 8.74 -9.55 -3.97
CA LYS A 43 8.10 -10.86 -3.75
C LYS A 43 6.65 -10.75 -3.28
N MET A 44 6.20 -9.56 -2.90
CA MET A 44 4.79 -9.32 -2.58
C MET A 44 4.02 -9.07 -3.88
N ASP A 45 2.78 -9.54 -3.94
CA ASP A 45 1.86 -9.29 -5.06
C ASP A 45 1.35 -7.84 -5.01
N LEU A 46 2.26 -6.89 -5.25
CA LEU A 46 1.98 -5.46 -5.17
C LEU A 46 1.44 -4.97 -6.51
N VAL A 47 0.35 -4.22 -6.45
CA VAL A 47 -0.15 -3.44 -7.58
C VAL A 47 0.43 -2.03 -7.54
N THR A 48 0.51 -1.39 -8.71
CA THR A 48 0.91 0.01 -8.79
C THR A 48 -0.15 0.90 -8.15
N ARG A 49 0.27 2.12 -7.74
CA ARG A 49 -0.66 3.09 -7.18
C ARG A 49 -1.78 3.47 -8.17
N GLU A 50 -1.45 3.56 -9.45
CA GLU A 50 -2.39 3.87 -10.52
C GLU A 50 -3.43 2.75 -10.71
N GLU A 51 -3.00 1.48 -10.74
CA GLU A 51 -3.92 0.33 -10.81
C GLU A 51 -4.86 0.28 -9.59
N PHE A 52 -4.35 0.56 -8.40
CA PHE A 52 -5.17 0.67 -7.20
C PHE A 52 -6.23 1.77 -7.34
N ASP A 53 -5.84 2.97 -7.74
CA ASP A 53 -6.76 4.10 -7.89
C ASP A 53 -7.83 3.81 -8.96
N ILE A 54 -7.47 3.10 -10.05
CA ILE A 54 -8.42 2.63 -11.07
C ILE A 54 -9.43 1.65 -10.46
N GLN A 55 -8.99 0.69 -9.65
CA GLN A 55 -9.87 -0.28 -9.00
C GLN A 55 -10.84 0.39 -8.02
N VAL A 56 -10.40 1.40 -7.27
CA VAL A 56 -11.26 2.20 -6.39
C VAL A 56 -12.35 2.90 -7.19
N ALA A 57 -11.98 3.59 -8.28
CA ALA A 57 -12.94 4.29 -9.14
C ALA A 57 -13.93 3.32 -9.81
N LEU A 58 -13.48 2.12 -10.18
CA LEU A 58 -14.37 1.08 -10.70
C LEU A 58 -15.37 0.63 -9.63
N LEU A 59 -14.91 0.40 -8.39
CA LEU A 59 -15.76 -0.03 -7.29
C LEU A 59 -16.84 1.01 -6.96
N GLU A 60 -16.48 2.29 -6.94
CA GLU A 60 -17.44 3.39 -6.76
C GLU A 60 -18.55 3.36 -7.82
N ARG A 61 -18.18 3.25 -9.10
CA ARG A 61 -19.16 3.15 -10.20
C ARG A 61 -20.05 1.91 -10.09
N THR A 62 -19.50 0.78 -9.61
CA THR A 62 -20.29 -0.43 -9.42
C THR A 62 -21.30 -0.27 -8.29
N ARG A 63 -20.93 0.43 -7.20
CA ARG A 63 -21.86 0.76 -6.11
C ARG A 63 -22.99 1.65 -6.60
N GLU A 64 -22.67 2.71 -7.33
CA GLU A 64 -23.72 3.58 -7.89
C GLU A 64 -24.69 2.83 -8.82
N LYS A 65 -24.18 1.88 -9.62
CA LYS A 65 -25.02 1.03 -10.47
C LYS A 65 -25.90 0.11 -9.63
N LEU A 66 -25.34 -0.46 -8.56
CA LEU A 66 -26.04 -1.34 -7.64
C LEU A 66 -27.16 -0.59 -6.92
N ASP A 67 -26.88 0.58 -6.36
CA ASP A 67 -27.89 1.43 -5.70
C ASP A 67 -29.04 1.81 -6.64
N ARG A 68 -28.75 2.07 -7.92
CA ARG A 68 -29.79 2.34 -8.93
C ARG A 68 -30.65 1.12 -9.20
N LEU A 69 -30.05 -0.05 -9.31
CA LEU A 69 -30.79 -1.29 -9.55
C LEU A 69 -31.65 -1.67 -8.33
N GLU A 70 -31.13 -1.48 -7.11
CA GLU A 70 -31.88 -1.68 -5.87
C GLU A 70 -33.13 -0.79 -5.82
N LYS A 71 -32.99 0.50 -6.13
CA LYS A 71 -34.16 1.41 -6.22
C LYS A 71 -35.19 0.97 -7.26
N LEU A 72 -34.74 0.56 -8.44
CA LEU A 72 -35.65 0.06 -9.49
C LEU A 72 -36.37 -1.22 -9.05
N LEU A 73 -35.71 -2.07 -8.26
CA LEU A 73 -36.31 -3.26 -7.67
C LEU A 73 -37.36 -2.87 -6.61
N GLU A 74 -37.03 -1.97 -5.69
CA GLU A 74 -37.98 -1.45 -4.69
C GLU A 74 -39.21 -0.79 -5.33
N GLU A 75 -39.02 0.04 -6.35
CA GLU A 75 -40.11 0.65 -7.09
C GLU A 75 -41.02 -0.41 -7.74
N LYS A 76 -40.44 -1.49 -8.27
CA LYS A 76 -41.19 -2.56 -8.93
C LYS A 76 -41.91 -3.47 -7.94
N THR A 77 -41.30 -3.78 -6.79
CA THR A 77 -41.92 -4.63 -5.76
C THR A 77 -42.93 -3.88 -4.90
N ALA A 78 -42.84 -2.55 -4.80
CA ALA A 78 -43.85 -1.73 -4.13
C ALA A 78 -45.07 -1.41 -5.01
N ALA A 79 -44.98 -1.64 -6.31
CA ALA A 79 -46.07 -1.44 -7.27
C ALA A 79 -46.93 -2.70 -7.51
N GLU A 80 -46.52 -3.85 -6.97
CA GLU A 80 -47.31 -5.09 -6.85
C GLU A 80 -47.98 -5.17 -5.47
#